data_AF-A0A945QKF4-F1
#
_entry.id   AF-A0A945QKF4-F1
#
_cell.length_a   1.000
_cell.length_b   1.000
_cell.length_c   1.000
_cell.angle_alpha   90.00
_cell.angle_beta   90.00
_cell.angle_gamma   90.00
#
_symmetry.space_group_name_H-M   'P 1'
#
loop_
_entity.id
_entity.type
_entity.pdbx_description
1 polymer ?
#
loop_
_entity_poly.entity_id
_entity_poly.type
_entity_poly.pdbx_seq_one_letter_code
_entity_poly.pdbx_strand_id
1 'polypeptide(L)'
;MTKSDQSEDLRLIAQLREADDLRTETREELGWIEEDIRNGDVSRQDLAYLRKLSEELLGGAPEATQRSGKVIRVCFVGDSITNGTGDDSYQGWAARVSHTAWDDGHDVTCYNLGVRGDTSEQIAARWRAECESRLIPELAGAVVFSFGLNDSADQDGTRRVPLDRSVAVARAMLGEAKTRWPVLWV
;
A
#
# COMPACT_ATOMS: atom_id res chain seq x y z
N MET A 1 -11.66 -8.70 12.96
CA MET A 1 -10.50 -7.91 13.41
C MET A 1 -9.23 -8.62 12.97
N THR A 2 -8.27 -7.94 12.37
CA THR A 2 -6.94 -8.53 12.13
C THR A 2 -6.08 -8.45 13.40
N LYS A 3 -5.03 -9.26 13.51
CA LYS A 3 -4.04 -9.12 14.61
C LYS A 3 -3.34 -7.76 14.60
N SER A 4 -3.26 -7.12 13.42
CA SER A 4 -2.69 -5.78 13.26
C SER A 4 -3.60 -4.74 13.91
N ASP A 5 -4.90 -4.79 13.60
CA ASP A 5 -5.90 -3.86 14.15
C ASP A 5 -5.93 -3.95 15.69
N GLN A 6 -5.92 -5.17 16.25
CA GLN A 6 -5.87 -5.37 17.71
C GLN A 6 -4.63 -4.72 18.35
N SER A 7 -3.48 -4.75 17.66
CA SER A 7 -2.26 -4.17 18.19
C SER A 7 -2.27 -2.64 18.20
N GLU A 8 -2.94 -2.03 17.24
CA GLU A 8 -3.13 -0.57 17.18
C GLU A 8 -4.11 -0.08 18.24
N ASP A 9 -5.25 -0.75 18.40
CA ASP A 9 -6.25 -0.39 19.42
C ASP A 9 -5.69 -0.50 20.84
N LEU A 10 -4.88 -1.53 21.12
CA LEU A 10 -4.19 -1.68 22.42
C LEU A 10 -3.16 -0.59 22.68
N ARG A 11 -2.45 -0.11 21.64
CA ARG A 11 -1.52 1.02 21.76
C ARG A 11 -2.27 2.32 22.06
N LEU A 12 -3.41 2.54 21.40
CA LEU A 12 -4.24 3.71 21.66
C LEU A 12 -4.73 3.73 23.11
N ILE A 13 -5.19 2.60 23.65
CA ILE A 13 -5.60 2.49 25.06
C ILE A 13 -4.45 2.85 26.01
N ALA A 14 -3.22 2.40 25.72
CA ALA A 14 -2.06 2.75 26.53
C ALA A 14 -1.80 4.27 26.54
N GLN A 15 -1.86 4.92 25.38
CA GLN A 15 -1.70 6.38 25.25
C GLN A 15 -2.80 7.15 26.00
N LEU A 16 -4.06 6.72 25.88
CA LEU A 16 -5.18 7.35 26.58
C LEU A 16 -5.02 7.29 28.11
N ARG A 17 -4.42 6.22 28.65
CA ARG A 17 -4.14 6.07 30.09
C ARG A 17 -3.08 7.03 30.64
N GLU A 18 -2.24 7.55 29.75
CA GLU A 18 -1.19 8.52 30.07
C GLU A 18 -1.70 9.98 30.00
N ALA A 19 -2.92 10.22 29.51
CA ALA A 19 -3.49 11.57 29.45
C ALA A 19 -3.80 12.13 30.85
N ASP A 20 -3.32 13.34 31.11
CA ASP A 20 -3.42 14.02 32.41
C ASP A 20 -4.89 14.29 32.83
N ASP A 21 -5.79 14.50 31.87
CA ASP A 21 -7.20 14.83 32.10
C ASP A 21 -8.14 13.59 32.07
N LEU A 22 -7.60 12.37 32.12
CA LEU A 22 -8.40 11.15 32.07
C LEU A 22 -9.20 10.94 33.38
N ARG A 23 -10.52 10.92 33.27
CA ARG A 23 -11.43 10.61 34.40
C ARG A 23 -11.30 9.16 34.87
N THR A 24 -11.50 8.93 36.16
CA THR A 24 -11.44 7.59 36.78
C THR A 24 -12.41 6.59 36.16
N GLU A 25 -13.66 7.02 35.92
CA GLU A 25 -14.70 6.18 35.27
C GLU A 25 -14.27 5.75 33.87
N THR A 26 -13.68 6.67 33.10
CA THR A 26 -13.13 6.38 31.77
C THR A 26 -11.97 5.39 31.84
N ARG A 27 -11.13 5.43 32.87
CA ARG A 27 -10.03 4.48 33.06
C ARG A 27 -10.52 3.05 33.28
N GLU A 28 -11.64 2.87 33.98
CA GLU A 28 -12.30 1.57 34.17
C GLU A 28 -12.92 1.06 32.87
N GLU A 29 -13.63 1.92 32.13
CA GLU A 29 -14.19 1.60 30.80
C GLU A 29 -13.11 1.17 29.80
N LEU A 30 -11.96 1.86 29.77
CA LEU A 30 -10.81 1.45 28.95
C LEU A 30 -10.27 0.06 29.32
N GLY A 31 -10.42 -0.36 30.58
CA GLY A 31 -10.04 -1.71 31.03
C GLY A 31 -10.91 -2.80 30.41
N TRP A 32 -12.22 -2.61 30.39
CA TRP A 32 -13.17 -3.54 29.77
C TRP A 32 -12.96 -3.63 28.26
N ILE A 33 -12.81 -2.48 27.59
CA ILE A 33 -12.56 -2.44 26.15
C ILE A 33 -11.23 -3.12 25.79
N GLU A 34 -10.19 -2.95 26.61
CA GLU A 34 -8.91 -3.64 26.40
C GLU A 34 -9.05 -5.17 26.44
N GLU A 35 -9.85 -5.69 27.37
CA GLU A 35 -10.14 -7.11 27.50
C GLU A 35 -10.93 -7.63 26.29
N ASP A 36 -11.94 -6.89 25.84
CA ASP A 36 -12.73 -7.22 24.66
C ASP A 36 -11.88 -7.20 23.37
N ILE A 37 -10.93 -6.26 23.23
CA ILE A 37 -10.00 -6.24 22.09
C ILE A 37 -9.11 -7.48 22.11
N ARG A 38 -8.58 -7.86 23.28
CA ARG A 38 -7.73 -9.06 23.44
C ARG A 38 -8.48 -10.34 23.12
N ASN A 39 -9.75 -10.41 23.50
CA ASN A 39 -10.64 -11.53 23.22
C ASN A 39 -11.17 -11.54 21.78
N GLY A 40 -11.09 -10.39 21.08
CA GLY A 40 -11.59 -10.23 19.72
C GLY A 40 -13.10 -9.95 19.64
N ASP A 41 -13.71 -9.58 20.75
CA ASP A 41 -15.15 -9.38 20.94
C ASP A 41 -15.57 -7.90 21.00
N VAL A 42 -14.60 -6.98 20.87
CA VAL A 42 -14.83 -5.52 20.94
C VAL A 42 -15.91 -5.04 19.97
N SER A 43 -16.82 -4.21 20.49
CA SER A 43 -17.96 -3.73 19.71
C SER A 43 -17.59 -2.50 18.87
N ARG A 44 -18.43 -2.21 17.86
CA ARG A 44 -18.30 -0.95 17.09
C ARG A 44 -18.51 0.29 17.95
N GLN A 45 -19.29 0.18 19.03
CA GLN A 45 -19.53 1.30 19.95
C GLN A 45 -18.27 1.62 20.76
N ASP A 46 -17.55 0.58 21.19
CA ASP A 46 -16.29 0.74 21.92
C ASP A 46 -15.21 1.38 21.05
N LEU A 47 -15.07 0.93 19.80
CA LEU A 47 -14.13 1.55 18.86
C LEU A 47 -14.48 3.01 18.55
N ALA A 48 -15.78 3.33 18.44
CA ALA A 48 -16.23 4.70 18.26
C ALA A 48 -15.95 5.57 19.51
N TYR A 49 -16.09 4.98 20.69
CA TYR A 49 -15.75 5.62 21.96
C TYR A 49 -14.26 5.92 22.08
N LEU A 50 -13.38 4.95 21.77
CA LEU A 50 -11.93 5.14 21.77
C LEU A 50 -11.50 6.28 20.83
N ARG A 51 -12.10 6.36 19.63
CA ARG A 51 -11.83 7.44 18.67
C ARG A 51 -12.23 8.80 19.23
N LYS A 52 -13.43 8.91 19.78
CA LYS A 52 -13.92 10.14 20.40
C LYS A 52 -13.02 10.57 21.55
N LEU A 53 -12.62 9.63 22.41
CA LEU A 53 -11.74 9.92 23.55
C LEU A 53 -10.34 10.36 23.10
N SER A 54 -9.81 9.76 22.02
CA SER A 54 -8.57 10.20 21.38
C SER A 54 -8.66 11.62 20.85
N GLU A 55 -9.77 11.99 20.22
CA GLU A 55 -9.95 13.36 19.73
C GLU A 55 -10.00 14.36 20.89
N GLU A 56 -10.68 14.03 21.97
CA GLU A 56 -10.87 14.90 23.15
C GLU A 56 -9.57 15.05 23.98
N LEU A 57 -8.83 13.96 24.21
CA LEU A 57 -7.71 13.94 25.16
C LEU A 57 -6.34 14.04 24.49
N LEU A 58 -6.22 13.62 23.22
CA LEU A 58 -4.94 13.60 22.49
C LEU A 58 -4.89 14.65 21.36
N GLY A 59 -5.96 15.44 21.16
CA GLY A 59 -5.94 16.60 20.26
C GLY A 59 -6.30 16.31 18.78
N GLY A 60 -7.09 15.27 18.53
CA GLY A 60 -7.36 14.73 17.19
C GLY A 60 -6.67 13.38 17.01
N ALA A 61 -7.15 12.57 16.05
CA ALA A 61 -6.60 11.24 15.77
C ALA A 61 -5.08 11.23 15.90
N PRO A 62 -4.47 10.20 16.55
CA PRO A 62 -3.04 10.17 16.84
C PRO A 62 -2.33 10.60 15.57
N GLU A 63 -1.68 11.76 15.65
CA GLU A 63 -0.98 12.36 14.52
C GLU A 63 -0.17 11.23 13.91
N ALA A 64 -0.53 10.82 12.68
CA ALA A 64 0.04 9.66 12.03
C ALA A 64 1.54 9.80 12.22
N THR A 65 2.10 8.96 13.12
CA THR A 65 3.36 9.23 13.83
C THR A 65 4.30 9.87 12.85
N GLN A 66 4.83 11.07 13.06
CA GLN A 66 5.67 11.71 12.05
C GLN A 66 6.87 10.79 11.78
N ARG A 67 6.76 9.96 10.74
CA ARG A 67 7.62 8.78 10.55
C ARG A 67 8.93 9.30 10.00
N SER A 68 10.02 8.93 10.64
CA SER A 68 11.38 9.36 10.28
C SER A 68 11.97 8.57 9.11
N GLY A 69 11.22 7.62 8.54
CA GLY A 69 11.65 6.84 7.38
C GLY A 69 11.71 7.66 6.10
N LYS A 70 12.47 7.17 5.12
CA LYS A 70 12.57 7.80 3.80
C LYS A 70 11.20 7.88 3.13
N VAL A 71 10.79 9.09 2.76
CA VAL A 71 9.64 9.32 1.87
C VAL A 71 9.99 8.76 0.49
N ILE A 72 9.14 7.91 -0.07
CA ILE A 72 9.31 7.37 -1.43
C ILE A 72 7.97 7.20 -2.14
N ARG A 73 7.96 7.54 -3.43
CA ARG A 73 6.84 7.28 -4.33
C ARG A 73 7.17 6.11 -5.23
N VAL A 74 6.28 5.13 -5.31
CA VAL A 74 6.52 3.91 -6.11
C VAL A 74 5.40 3.73 -7.13
N CYS A 75 5.77 3.72 -8.40
CA CYS A 75 4.88 3.33 -9.49
C CYS A 75 5.00 1.82 -9.74
N PHE A 76 3.93 1.07 -9.50
CA PHE A 76 3.83 -0.34 -9.82
C PHE A 76 3.14 -0.49 -11.18
N VAL A 77 3.91 -0.78 -12.23
CA VAL A 77 3.45 -0.81 -13.62
C VAL A 77 3.31 -2.25 -14.08
N GLY A 78 2.14 -2.61 -14.62
CA GLY A 78 1.94 -3.96 -15.09
C GLY A 78 0.53 -4.26 -15.55
N ASP A 79 0.16 -5.53 -15.43
CA ASP A 79 -1.12 -6.04 -15.87
C ASP A 79 -2.12 -6.29 -14.71
N SER A 80 -3.05 -7.23 -14.90
CA SER A 80 -4.02 -7.69 -13.91
C SER A 80 -3.41 -8.16 -12.59
N ILE A 81 -2.21 -8.76 -12.60
CA ILE A 81 -1.54 -9.21 -11.37
C ILE A 81 -1.12 -7.99 -10.55
N THR A 82 -0.57 -6.97 -11.21
CA THR A 82 -0.21 -5.69 -10.58
C THR A 82 -1.44 -4.96 -10.06
N ASN A 83 -2.52 -4.93 -10.84
CA ASN A 83 -3.81 -4.37 -10.40
C ASN A 83 -4.38 -5.06 -9.16
N GLY A 84 -4.03 -6.32 -8.88
CA GLY A 84 -4.68 -7.12 -7.84
C GLY A 84 -6.04 -7.67 -8.27
N THR A 85 -6.22 -7.96 -9.56
CA THR A 85 -7.47 -8.56 -10.06
C THR A 85 -7.71 -9.92 -9.40
N GLY A 86 -8.90 -10.10 -8.85
CA GLY A 86 -9.29 -11.33 -8.14
C GLY A 86 -8.93 -11.33 -6.65
N ASP A 87 -8.35 -10.26 -6.11
CA ASP A 87 -8.21 -10.06 -4.68
C ASP A 87 -9.48 -9.40 -4.12
N ASP A 88 -10.26 -10.14 -3.33
CA ASP A 88 -11.50 -9.66 -2.70
C ASP A 88 -11.26 -8.52 -1.69
N SER A 89 -10.01 -8.34 -1.24
CA SER A 89 -9.64 -7.19 -0.39
C SER A 89 -9.35 -5.91 -1.18
N TYR A 90 -9.31 -5.98 -2.53
CA TYR A 90 -8.99 -4.88 -3.44
C TYR A 90 -7.61 -4.24 -3.19
N GLN A 91 -6.68 -4.96 -2.53
CA GLN A 91 -5.34 -4.45 -2.23
C GLN A 91 -4.32 -4.87 -3.31
N GLY A 92 -4.33 -6.13 -3.72
CA GLY A 92 -3.27 -6.70 -4.54
C GLY A 92 -1.92 -6.70 -3.83
N TRP A 93 -0.88 -7.20 -4.50
CA TRP A 93 0.45 -7.31 -3.88
C TRP A 93 1.15 -5.95 -3.73
N ALA A 94 0.91 -5.01 -4.66
CA ALA A 94 1.51 -3.68 -4.65
C ALA A 94 1.12 -2.87 -3.40
N ALA A 95 -0.16 -2.89 -3.01
CA ALA A 95 -0.60 -2.25 -1.78
C ALA A 95 -0.07 -2.99 -0.55
N ARG A 96 -0.07 -4.33 -0.54
CA ARG A 96 0.43 -5.13 0.59
C ARG A 96 1.91 -4.89 0.88
N VAL A 97 2.78 -4.88 -0.15
CA VAL A 97 4.20 -4.57 0.06
C VAL A 97 4.42 -3.12 0.51
N SER A 98 3.61 -2.20 0.00
CA SER A 98 3.64 -0.80 0.45
C SER A 98 3.20 -0.67 1.90
N HIS A 99 2.20 -1.44 2.34
CA HIS A 99 1.78 -1.52 3.73
C HIS A 99 2.87 -2.12 4.62
N THR A 100 3.54 -3.18 4.19
CA THR A 100 4.68 -3.74 4.94
C THR A 100 5.80 -2.71 5.09
N ALA A 101 6.16 -1.99 4.01
CA ALA A 101 7.14 -0.92 4.10
C ALA A 101 6.68 0.23 5.01
N TRP A 102 5.39 0.54 4.98
CA TRP A 102 4.78 1.50 5.90
C TRP A 102 4.95 1.06 7.36
N ASP A 103 4.61 -0.18 7.69
CA ASP A 103 4.77 -0.77 9.03
C ASP A 103 6.23 -0.76 9.50
N ASP A 104 7.18 -0.92 8.59
CA ASP A 104 8.62 -0.81 8.82
C ASP A 104 9.11 0.64 9.00
N GLY A 105 8.20 1.62 9.00
CA GLY A 105 8.48 3.02 9.29
C GLY A 105 8.76 3.90 8.07
N HIS A 106 8.61 3.38 6.84
CA HIS A 106 8.77 4.17 5.62
C HIS A 106 7.49 4.95 5.28
N ASP A 107 7.65 6.17 4.76
CA ASP A 107 6.54 6.93 4.18
C ASP A 107 6.44 6.59 2.68
N VAL A 108 5.61 5.61 2.34
CA VAL A 108 5.48 5.09 0.97
C VAL A 108 4.17 5.55 0.33
N THR A 109 4.28 6.26 -0.78
CA THR A 109 3.13 6.50 -1.68
C THR A 109 3.07 5.40 -2.74
N CYS A 110 2.01 4.60 -2.72
CA CYS A 110 1.76 3.54 -3.69
C CYS A 110 0.93 4.06 -4.88
N TYR A 111 1.48 3.98 -6.08
CA TYR A 111 0.74 4.20 -7.33
C TYR A 111 0.61 2.88 -8.09
N ASN A 112 -0.57 2.26 -7.98
CA ASN A 112 -0.90 1.08 -8.78
C ASN A 112 -1.29 1.51 -10.21
N LEU A 113 -0.47 1.11 -11.18
CA LEU A 113 -0.63 1.35 -12.62
C LEU A 113 -0.86 0.03 -13.38
N GLY A 114 -1.44 -0.96 -12.72
CA GLY A 114 -1.86 -2.22 -13.33
C GLY A 114 -3.10 -2.05 -14.20
N VAL A 115 -3.08 -2.57 -15.43
CA VAL A 115 -4.24 -2.57 -16.33
C VAL A 115 -4.53 -4.01 -16.79
N ARG A 116 -5.75 -4.47 -16.61
CA ARG A 116 -6.12 -5.86 -16.94
C ARG A 116 -5.89 -6.15 -18.43
N GLY A 117 -5.21 -7.26 -18.71
CA GLY A 117 -5.00 -7.75 -20.07
C GLY A 117 -3.85 -7.10 -20.84
N ASP A 118 -3.16 -6.13 -20.24
CA ASP A 118 -2.03 -5.42 -20.85
C ASP A 118 -0.87 -6.36 -21.19
N THR A 119 -0.39 -6.28 -22.43
CA THR A 119 0.89 -6.84 -22.89
C THR A 119 2.04 -5.86 -22.65
N SER A 120 3.28 -6.32 -22.83
CA SER A 120 4.48 -5.48 -22.78
C SER A 120 4.41 -4.30 -23.76
N GLU A 121 3.83 -4.48 -24.96
CA GLU A 121 3.69 -3.42 -25.95
C GLU A 121 2.70 -2.34 -25.51
N GLN A 122 1.58 -2.74 -24.89
CA GLN A 122 0.58 -1.81 -24.36
C GLN A 122 1.16 -1.02 -23.18
N ILE A 123 1.90 -1.69 -22.30
CA ILE A 123 2.61 -1.04 -21.19
C ILE A 123 3.67 -0.06 -21.72
N ALA A 124 4.47 -0.48 -22.71
CA ALA A 124 5.51 0.34 -23.31
C ALA A 124 4.95 1.66 -23.89
N ALA A 125 3.70 1.66 -24.37
CA ALA A 125 3.05 2.85 -24.90
C ALA A 125 2.60 3.87 -23.84
N ARG A 126 2.41 3.47 -22.57
CA ARG A 126 1.82 4.32 -21.53
C ARG A 126 2.70 4.60 -20.31
N TRP A 127 3.59 3.67 -19.96
CA TRP A 127 4.25 3.66 -18.65
C TRP A 127 4.93 4.99 -18.32
N ARG A 128 5.60 5.60 -19.30
CA ARG A 128 6.42 6.80 -19.09
C ARG A 128 5.58 7.99 -18.69
N ALA A 129 4.54 8.31 -19.47
CA ALA A 129 3.68 9.45 -19.20
C ALA A 129 2.97 9.30 -17.85
N GLU A 130 2.55 8.08 -17.51
CA GLU A 130 1.90 7.80 -16.23
C GLU A 130 2.85 7.89 -15.03
N CYS A 131 4.11 7.45 -15.18
CA CYS A 131 5.13 7.58 -14.14
C CYS A 131 5.55 9.05 -13.98
N GLU A 132 5.79 9.78 -15.07
CA GLU A 132 6.20 11.20 -15.02
C GLU A 132 5.12 12.09 -14.36
N SER A 133 3.84 11.73 -14.49
CA SER A 133 2.77 12.48 -13.82
C SER A 133 2.70 12.25 -12.30
N ARG A 134 3.52 11.34 -11.74
CA ARG A 134 3.48 10.88 -10.35
C ARG A 134 4.82 11.04 -9.62
N LEU A 135 5.90 10.77 -10.36
CA LEU A 135 7.28 10.83 -9.89
C LEU A 135 7.91 12.15 -10.34
N ILE A 136 7.82 13.15 -9.47
CA ILE A 136 8.46 14.45 -9.70
C ILE A 136 9.95 14.40 -9.31
N PRO A 137 10.84 15.15 -9.99
CA PRO A 137 12.29 15.07 -9.79
C PRO A 137 12.76 15.39 -8.36
N GLU A 138 12.00 16.18 -7.61
CA GLU A 138 12.37 16.69 -6.28
C GLU A 138 12.20 15.65 -5.16
N LEU A 139 11.50 14.54 -5.44
CA LEU A 139 11.17 13.51 -4.46
C LEU A 139 11.73 12.15 -4.87
N ALA A 140 12.07 11.32 -3.89
CA ALA A 140 12.49 9.96 -4.18
C ALA A 140 11.36 9.19 -4.86
N GLY A 141 11.65 8.67 -6.06
CA GLY A 141 10.73 7.89 -6.87
C GLY A 141 11.36 6.58 -7.30
N ALA A 142 10.56 5.52 -7.44
CA ALA A 142 10.99 4.24 -8.00
C ALA A 142 9.89 3.66 -8.90
N VAL A 143 10.29 2.78 -9.82
CA VAL A 143 9.34 2.06 -10.70
C VAL A 143 9.55 0.56 -10.54
N VAL A 144 8.47 -0.17 -10.29
CA VAL A 144 8.46 -1.64 -10.27
C VAL A 144 7.61 -2.13 -11.42
N PHE A 145 8.20 -2.88 -12.33
CA PHE A 145 7.49 -3.51 -13.44
C PHE A 145 7.12 -4.96 -13.10
N SER A 146 5.96 -5.41 -13.56
CA SER A 146 5.55 -6.82 -13.53
C SER A 146 4.61 -7.09 -14.69
N PHE A 147 5.10 -7.77 -15.73
CA PHE A 147 4.38 -8.02 -16.98
C PHE A 147 4.97 -9.21 -17.75
N GLY A 148 4.25 -9.65 -18.79
CA GLY A 148 4.70 -10.70 -19.72
C GLY A 148 3.76 -11.91 -19.76
N LEU A 149 2.88 -12.06 -18.77
CA LEU A 149 1.86 -13.11 -18.77
C LEU A 149 0.97 -12.99 -20.03
N ASN A 150 0.44 -11.78 -20.26
CA ASN A 150 -0.43 -11.52 -21.40
C ASN A 150 0.29 -11.64 -22.75
N ASP A 151 1.59 -11.37 -22.84
CA ASP A 151 2.38 -11.61 -24.04
C ASP A 151 2.37 -13.09 -24.42
N SER A 152 2.51 -13.96 -23.42
CA SER A 152 2.58 -15.40 -23.57
C SER A 152 1.22 -16.07 -23.80
N ALA A 153 0.12 -15.36 -23.57
CA ALA A 153 -1.22 -15.89 -23.74
C ALA A 153 -1.48 -16.26 -25.21
N ASP A 154 -2.18 -17.37 -25.41
CA ASP A 154 -2.61 -17.81 -26.74
C ASP A 154 -3.75 -16.93 -27.25
N GLN A 155 -3.61 -16.48 -28.49
CA GLN A 155 -4.62 -15.82 -29.28
C GLN A 155 -4.57 -16.46 -30.68
N ASP A 156 -5.58 -17.27 -30.94
CA ASP A 156 -5.77 -17.99 -32.22
C ASP A 156 -4.57 -18.89 -32.59
N GLY A 157 -4.01 -19.61 -31.62
CA GLY A 157 -2.89 -20.53 -31.83
C GLY A 157 -1.52 -19.84 -31.91
N THR A 158 -1.46 -18.54 -31.60
CA THR A 158 -0.22 -17.76 -31.56
C THR A 158 -0.12 -16.98 -30.25
N ARG A 159 1.10 -16.64 -29.82
CA ARG A 159 1.27 -15.73 -28.68
C ARG A 159 0.77 -14.34 -29.05
N ARG A 160 0.09 -13.66 -28.11
CA ARG A 160 -0.31 -12.24 -28.28
C ARG A 160 0.86 -11.33 -28.61
N VAL A 161 2.05 -11.62 -28.05
CA VAL A 161 3.31 -10.97 -28.44
C VAL A 161 4.39 -12.04 -28.64
N PRO A 162 5.05 -12.10 -29.81
CA PRO A 162 6.20 -12.99 -30.03
C PRO A 162 7.30 -12.80 -28.98
N LEU A 163 7.99 -13.88 -28.60
CA LEU A 163 8.96 -13.84 -27.49
C LEU A 163 10.12 -12.88 -27.75
N ASP A 164 10.67 -12.89 -28.96
CA ASP A 164 11.73 -11.98 -29.40
C ASP A 164 11.28 -10.52 -29.31
N ARG A 165 10.03 -10.23 -29.69
CA ARG A 165 9.42 -8.92 -29.56
C ARG A 165 9.23 -8.53 -28.09
N SER A 166 8.68 -9.41 -27.27
CA SER A 166 8.48 -9.18 -25.82
C SER A 166 9.81 -8.85 -25.12
N VAL A 167 10.87 -9.61 -25.40
CA VAL A 167 12.23 -9.36 -24.88
C VAL A 167 12.79 -8.03 -25.36
N ALA A 168 12.60 -7.67 -26.64
CA ALA A 168 13.07 -6.40 -27.18
C ALA A 168 12.36 -5.20 -26.52
N VAL A 169 11.04 -5.29 -26.34
CA VAL A 169 10.22 -4.27 -25.68
C VAL A 169 10.62 -4.11 -24.23
N ALA A 170 10.74 -5.22 -23.48
CA ALA A 170 11.18 -5.20 -22.09
C ALA A 170 12.57 -4.55 -21.94
N ARG A 171 13.53 -4.92 -22.80
CA ARG A 171 14.88 -4.34 -22.78
C ARG A 171 14.87 -2.84 -23.04
N ALA A 172 14.09 -2.38 -24.02
CA ALA A 172 13.98 -0.96 -24.35
C ALA A 172 13.36 -0.18 -23.18
N MET A 173 12.22 -0.66 -22.67
CA MET A 173 11.49 -0.01 -21.58
C MET A 173 12.30 0.06 -20.28
N LEU A 174 12.86 -1.06 -19.82
CA LEU A 174 13.68 -1.10 -18.61
C LEU A 174 14.99 -0.32 -18.80
N GLY A 175 15.55 -0.37 -20.01
CA GLY A 175 16.73 0.39 -20.41
C GLY A 175 16.51 1.90 -20.34
N GLU A 176 15.34 2.38 -20.74
CA GLU A 176 14.95 3.78 -20.62
C GLU A 176 14.65 4.15 -19.16
N ALA A 177 13.82 3.36 -18.46
CA ALA A 177 13.38 3.65 -17.10
C ALA A 177 14.55 3.80 -16.11
N LYS A 178 15.56 2.93 -16.21
CA LYS A 178 16.73 2.98 -15.31
C LYS A 178 17.61 4.22 -15.46
N THR A 179 17.43 4.99 -16.55
CA THR A 179 18.13 6.28 -16.71
C THR A 179 17.49 7.40 -15.89
N ARG A 180 16.28 7.17 -15.35
CA ARG A 180 15.45 8.17 -14.67
C ARG A 180 15.19 7.81 -13.21
N TRP A 181 14.93 6.54 -12.94
CA TRP A 181 14.53 6.05 -11.61
C TRP A 181 15.27 4.75 -11.26
N PRO A 182 15.39 4.41 -9.96
CA PRO A 182 15.56 3.04 -9.52
C PRO A 182 14.45 2.15 -10.10
N VAL A 183 14.83 0.99 -10.66
CA VAL A 183 13.93 0.07 -11.35
C VAL A 183 14.08 -1.34 -10.82
N LEU A 184 12.96 -2.00 -10.58
CA LEU A 184 12.86 -3.46 -10.41
C LEU A 184 11.93 -4.04 -11.47
N TRP A 185 12.18 -5.29 -11.85
CA TRP A 185 11.29 -6.09 -12.68
C TRP A 185 11.07 -7.44 -12.00
N VAL A 186 9.80 -7.78 -11.76
CA VAL A 186 9.33 -9.01 -11.14
C VAL A 186 8.80 -9.96 -12.20
#